data_AF-A0AAV2A8I5-F1
#
_entry.id   AF-A0AAV2A8I5-F1
#
_cell.length_a   1.000
_cell.length_b   1.000
_cell.length_c   1.000
_cell.angle_alpha   90.00
_cell.angle_beta   90.00
_cell.angle_gamma   90.00
#
_symmetry.space_group_name_H-M   'P 1'
#
loop_
_entity.id
_entity.type
_entity.pdbx_description
1 polymer ?
#
loop_
_entity_poly.entity_id
_entity_poly.type
_entity_poly.pdbx_seq_one_letter_code
_entity_poly.pdbx_strand_id
1 'polypeptide(L)'
;MFPYTDDACMTLSVARSLVEKKKITPTDLAKRFVDEYYIKPERGYGMNVIKVFSALKETNFQDVFLPAKMAFAGAGSFGNGAAMRIAPIALFDHNKTDEFLQCLNPFVRSIYFAISIGGDTDTIAAITGSIAGAYYGIDAIPTELQERCEFKDGIDNLAHKLYDVSQKVAS
;
A
#
# COMPACT_ATOMS: atom_id res chain seq x y z
N MET A 1 -6.15 24.90 -11.89
CA MET A 1 -6.17 23.65 -11.11
C MET A 1 -5.08 22.76 -11.67
N PHE A 2 -4.12 22.32 -10.85
CA PHE A 2 -3.07 21.40 -11.32
C PHE A 2 -3.67 20.00 -11.55
N PRO A 3 -3.34 19.33 -12.66
CA PRO A 3 -3.80 17.97 -12.91
C PRO A 3 -3.15 17.00 -11.91
N TYR A 4 -3.95 16.09 -11.35
CA TYR A 4 -3.44 15.02 -10.48
C TYR A 4 -2.70 13.93 -11.28
N THR A 5 -1.77 13.22 -10.64
CA THR A 5 -0.88 12.20 -11.24
C THR A 5 -1.49 10.79 -11.21
N ASP A 6 -0.73 9.79 -11.64
CA ASP A 6 -1.08 8.38 -11.59
C ASP A 6 -1.41 7.88 -10.18
N ASP A 7 -0.77 8.43 -9.14
CA ASP A 7 -1.08 8.13 -7.72
C ASP A 7 -2.58 8.32 -7.44
N ALA A 8 -3.11 9.49 -7.79
CA ALA A 8 -4.50 9.85 -7.57
C ALA A 8 -5.44 9.10 -8.51
N CYS A 9 -5.05 8.88 -9.77
CA CYS A 9 -5.83 8.08 -10.72
C CYS A 9 -6.07 6.67 -10.16
N MET A 10 -5.00 6.03 -9.72
CA MET A 10 -5.03 4.67 -9.20
C MET A 10 -5.73 4.58 -7.85
N THR A 11 -5.55 5.57 -6.97
CA THR A 11 -6.28 5.68 -5.70
C THR A 11 -7.79 5.77 -5.93
N LEU A 12 -8.23 6.59 -6.89
CA LEU A 12 -9.64 6.72 -7.24
C LEU A 12 -10.21 5.40 -7.80
N SER A 13 -9.45 4.66 -8.62
CA SER A 13 -9.85 3.35 -9.10
C SER A 13 -10.06 2.33 -7.98
N VAL A 14 -9.18 2.35 -6.96
CA VAL A 14 -9.35 1.52 -5.75
C VAL A 14 -10.61 1.93 -4.99
N ALA A 15 -10.78 3.21 -4.69
CA ALA A 15 -11.93 3.73 -3.95
C ALA A 15 -13.27 3.39 -4.65
N ARG A 16 -13.36 3.61 -5.96
CA ARG A 16 -14.56 3.30 -6.76
C ARG A 16 -14.87 1.80 -6.75
N SER A 17 -13.86 0.94 -6.92
CA SER A 17 -14.05 -0.51 -6.86
C SER A 17 -14.63 -0.94 -5.51
N LEU A 18 -14.11 -0.41 -4.41
CA LEU A 18 -14.57 -0.75 -3.06
C LEU A 18 -16.01 -0.29 -2.81
N VAL A 19 -16.35 0.93 -3.22
CA VAL A 19 -17.71 1.48 -3.12
C VAL A 19 -18.71 0.63 -3.92
N GLU A 20 -18.36 0.24 -5.14
CA GLU A 20 -19.26 -0.49 -6.02
C GLU A 20 -19.36 -1.98 -5.70
N LYS A 21 -18.23 -2.64 -5.43
CA LYS A 21 -18.17 -4.09 -5.19
C LYS A 21 -18.43 -4.48 -3.74
N LYS A 22 -18.30 -3.54 -2.79
CA LYS A 22 -18.43 -3.79 -1.34
C LYS A 22 -17.52 -4.90 -0.81
N LYS A 23 -16.45 -5.22 -1.55
CA LYS A 23 -15.38 -6.15 -1.21
C LYS A 23 -14.17 -5.86 -2.11
N ILE A 24 -12.98 -6.24 -1.65
CA ILE A 24 -11.78 -6.22 -2.49
C ILE A 24 -11.98 -7.26 -3.60
N THR A 25 -12.00 -6.81 -4.86
CA THR A 25 -12.19 -7.66 -6.04
C THR A 25 -11.01 -7.46 -6.99
N PRO A 26 -9.96 -8.31 -6.92
CA PRO A 26 -8.73 -8.12 -7.69
C PRO A 26 -8.94 -7.97 -9.20
N THR A 27 -9.88 -8.74 -9.76
CA THR A 27 -10.20 -8.68 -11.19
C THR A 27 -10.88 -7.38 -11.61
N ASP A 28 -11.71 -6.79 -10.75
CA ASP A 28 -12.32 -5.48 -11.00
C ASP A 28 -11.28 -4.35 -10.88
N LEU A 29 -10.42 -4.43 -9.87
CA LEU A 29 -9.30 -3.50 -9.69
C LEU A 29 -8.36 -3.50 -10.90
N ALA A 30 -7.96 -4.69 -11.37
CA ALA A 30 -7.09 -4.84 -12.54
C ALA A 30 -7.70 -4.19 -13.79
N LYS A 31 -8.99 -4.42 -14.03
CA LYS A 31 -9.71 -3.80 -15.17
C LYS A 31 -9.74 -2.29 -15.05
N ARG A 32 -10.10 -1.73 -13.89
CA ARG A 32 -10.13 -0.27 -13.68
C ARG A 32 -8.75 0.37 -13.82
N PHE A 33 -7.69 -0.30 -13.39
CA PHE A 33 -6.34 0.22 -13.56
C PHE A 33 -5.94 0.30 -15.03
N VAL A 34 -6.24 -0.75 -15.79
CA VAL A 34 -6.01 -0.80 -17.23
C VAL A 34 -6.86 0.27 -17.93
N ASP A 35 -8.15 0.36 -17.63
CA ASP A 35 -9.06 1.32 -18.23
C ASP A 35 -8.63 2.77 -17.93
N GLU A 36 -8.34 3.10 -16.67
CA GLU A 36 -7.90 4.46 -16.29
C GLU A 36 -6.59 4.84 -17.01
N TYR A 37 -5.62 3.91 -17.12
CA TYR A 37 -4.40 4.14 -17.89
C TYR A 37 -4.68 4.43 -19.36
N TYR A 38 -5.54 3.64 -20.02
CA TYR A 38 -5.84 3.86 -21.44
C TYR A 38 -6.71 5.10 -21.69
N ILE A 39 -7.46 5.58 -20.69
CA ILE A 39 -8.20 6.85 -20.75
C ILE A 39 -7.24 8.05 -20.58
N LYS A 40 -6.26 7.96 -19.66
CA LYS A 40 -5.33 9.06 -19.32
C LYS A 40 -3.87 8.60 -19.21
N PRO A 41 -3.23 8.18 -20.31
CA PRO A 41 -1.87 7.63 -20.26
C PRO A 41 -0.81 8.68 -19.86
N GLU A 42 -1.12 9.97 -19.99
CA GLU A 42 -0.22 11.10 -19.73
C GLU A 42 0.02 11.41 -18.24
N ARG A 43 -0.50 10.58 -17.32
CA ARG A 43 -0.54 10.87 -15.87
C ARG A 43 0.72 10.53 -15.08
N GLY A 44 1.77 10.02 -15.73
CA GLY A 44 3.07 9.77 -15.10
C GLY A 44 3.36 8.31 -14.75
N TYR A 45 2.58 7.36 -15.28
CA TYR A 45 2.77 5.93 -15.02
C TYR A 45 4.20 5.44 -15.36
N GLY A 46 4.79 4.70 -14.44
CA GLY A 46 6.09 4.07 -14.66
C GLY A 46 6.08 3.05 -15.80
N MET A 47 7.17 2.99 -16.58
CA MET A 47 7.29 2.11 -17.75
C MET A 47 6.99 0.63 -17.45
N ASN A 48 7.33 0.16 -16.26
CA ASN A 48 7.10 -1.24 -15.88
C ASN A 48 5.62 -1.54 -15.61
N VAL A 49 4.88 -0.62 -14.99
CA VAL A 49 3.44 -0.84 -14.77
C VAL A 49 2.66 -0.76 -16.09
N ILE A 50 3.12 0.05 -17.04
CA ILE A 50 2.56 0.10 -18.39
C ILE A 50 2.66 -1.27 -19.08
N LYS A 51 3.81 -1.96 -18.97
CA LYS A 51 3.97 -3.33 -19.50
C LYS A 51 3.00 -4.32 -18.86
N VAL A 52 2.78 -4.20 -17.55
CA VAL A 52 1.78 -5.01 -16.81
C VAL A 52 0.37 -4.75 -17.35
N PHE A 53 0.00 -3.48 -17.60
CA PHE A 53 -1.31 -3.14 -18.17
C PHE A 53 -1.51 -3.68 -19.58
N SER A 54 -0.48 -3.63 -20.44
CA SER A 54 -0.53 -4.24 -21.77
C SER A 54 -0.76 -5.74 -21.68
N ALA A 55 0.02 -6.45 -20.86
CA ALA A 55 -0.09 -7.88 -20.67
C ALA A 55 -1.44 -8.31 -20.06
N LEU A 56 -2.00 -7.54 -19.12
CA LEU A 56 -3.35 -7.79 -18.59
C LEU A 56 -4.42 -7.72 -19.67
N LYS A 57 -4.30 -6.77 -20.60
CA LYS A 57 -5.22 -6.60 -21.73
C LYS A 57 -5.06 -7.72 -22.76
N GLU A 58 -3.82 -8.08 -23.11
CA GLU A 58 -3.49 -9.16 -24.05
C GLU A 58 -3.96 -10.53 -23.55
N THR A 59 -3.84 -10.79 -22.25
CA THR A 59 -4.30 -12.02 -21.61
C THR A 59 -5.80 -12.01 -21.28
N ASN A 60 -6.52 -10.93 -21.63
CA ASN A 60 -7.93 -10.72 -21.32
C ASN A 60 -8.28 -10.99 -19.84
N PHE A 61 -7.39 -10.57 -18.93
CA PHE A 61 -7.56 -10.70 -17.48
C PHE A 61 -7.80 -12.14 -16.97
N GLN A 62 -7.30 -13.16 -17.68
CA GLN A 62 -7.44 -14.57 -17.27
C GLN A 62 -6.76 -14.83 -15.91
N ASP A 63 -5.53 -14.36 -15.74
CA ASP A 63 -4.82 -14.30 -14.46
C ASP A 63 -4.34 -12.87 -14.24
N VAL A 64 -4.97 -12.18 -13.29
CA VAL A 64 -4.69 -10.77 -13.00
C VAL A 64 -3.44 -10.53 -12.17
N PHE A 65 -2.84 -11.60 -11.62
CA PHE A 65 -1.62 -11.52 -10.82
C PHE A 65 -0.38 -11.89 -11.63
N LEU A 66 -0.52 -12.79 -12.61
CA LEU A 66 0.60 -13.30 -13.39
C LEU A 66 1.42 -12.19 -14.09
N PRO A 67 0.83 -11.20 -14.78
CA PRO A 67 1.61 -10.13 -15.42
C PRO A 67 2.50 -9.34 -14.45
N ALA A 68 2.00 -9.06 -13.24
CA ALA A 68 2.79 -8.38 -12.22
C ALA A 68 3.89 -9.28 -11.65
N LYS A 69 3.61 -10.57 -11.46
CA LYS A 69 4.59 -11.56 -11.00
C LYS A 69 5.72 -11.76 -12.00
N MET A 70 5.41 -11.73 -13.30
CA MET A 70 6.40 -11.89 -14.38
C MET A 70 7.20 -10.61 -14.65
N ALA A 71 6.83 -9.48 -14.05
CA ALA A 71 7.63 -8.27 -14.13
C ALA A 71 9.04 -8.51 -13.56
N PHE A 72 10.03 -7.79 -14.08
CA PHE A 72 11.44 -7.89 -13.67
C PHE A 72 11.98 -9.34 -13.69
N ALA A 73 11.77 -10.05 -14.80
CA ALA A 73 12.21 -11.44 -14.97
C ALA A 73 11.70 -12.40 -13.88
N GLY A 74 10.49 -12.15 -13.36
CA GLY A 74 9.87 -12.98 -12.33
C GLY A 74 10.11 -12.50 -10.90
N ALA A 75 10.90 -11.43 -10.70
CA ALA A 75 11.15 -10.85 -9.38
C ALA A 75 9.98 -10.00 -8.86
N GLY A 76 9.10 -9.51 -9.74
CA GLY A 76 8.09 -8.53 -9.37
C GLY A 76 8.67 -7.11 -9.25
N SER A 77 7.82 -6.15 -8.92
CA SER A 77 8.19 -4.72 -8.85
C SER A 77 8.25 -4.22 -7.41
N PHE A 78 9.43 -3.83 -6.94
CA PHE A 78 9.65 -3.16 -5.64
C PHE A 78 9.35 -1.64 -5.68
N GLY A 79 8.42 -1.24 -6.53
CA GLY A 79 8.07 0.16 -6.73
C GLY A 79 6.96 0.59 -5.79
N ASN A 80 6.97 1.87 -5.36
CA ASN A 80 5.95 2.41 -4.45
C ASN A 80 4.52 2.48 -5.03
N GLY A 81 4.32 2.11 -6.30
CA GLY A 81 3.04 2.24 -7.01
C GLY A 81 1.88 1.47 -6.38
N ALA A 82 2.14 0.41 -5.60
CA ALA A 82 1.12 -0.27 -4.81
C ALA A 82 0.74 0.54 -3.55
N ALA A 83 1.74 1.12 -2.88
CA ALA A 83 1.53 1.86 -1.65
C ALA A 83 0.90 3.24 -1.86
N MET A 84 1.21 3.92 -2.98
CA MET A 84 0.62 5.24 -3.30
C MET A 84 -0.91 5.22 -3.39
N ARG A 85 -1.54 4.04 -3.48
CA ARG A 85 -2.98 3.84 -3.69
C ARG A 85 -3.68 3.01 -2.60
N ILE A 86 -3.02 2.76 -1.46
CA ILE A 86 -3.53 1.86 -0.42
C ILE A 86 -4.61 2.48 0.48
N ALA A 87 -4.65 3.80 0.60
CA ALA A 87 -5.50 4.51 1.56
C ALA A 87 -7.00 4.13 1.54
N PRO A 88 -7.67 3.96 0.37
CA PRO A 88 -9.08 3.58 0.35
C PRO A 88 -9.34 2.19 0.91
N ILE A 89 -8.37 1.26 0.80
CA ILE A 89 -8.48 -0.08 1.36
C ILE A 89 -8.47 -0.02 2.89
N ALA A 90 -7.56 0.77 3.48
CA ALA A 90 -7.52 0.99 4.92
C ALA A 90 -8.81 1.62 5.46
N LEU A 91 -9.40 2.58 4.73
CA LEU A 91 -10.67 3.21 5.10
C LEU A 91 -11.87 2.25 4.98
N PHE A 92 -11.90 1.43 3.93
CA PHE A 92 -13.00 0.52 3.65
C PHE A 92 -13.15 -0.57 4.71
N ASP A 93 -12.04 -1.03 5.29
CA ASP A 93 -12.01 -2.13 6.25
C ASP A 93 -11.88 -1.69 7.71
N HIS A 94 -11.82 -0.38 7.99
CA HIS A 94 -11.64 0.18 9.34
C HIS A 94 -12.66 -0.35 10.37
N ASN A 95 -13.87 -0.72 9.92
CA ASN A 95 -14.96 -1.23 10.76
C ASN A 95 -15.35 -2.70 10.50
N LYS A 96 -14.68 -3.40 9.57
CA LYS A 96 -14.97 -4.82 9.29
C LYS A 96 -14.03 -5.68 10.12
N THR A 97 -14.41 -5.87 11.37
CA THR A 97 -13.64 -6.67 12.30
C THR A 97 -14.08 -8.12 12.26
N ASP A 98 -13.21 -8.97 11.72
CA ASP A 98 -13.09 -10.36 12.17
C ASP A 98 -12.94 -10.35 13.71
N GLU A 99 -13.61 -11.23 14.46
CA GLU A 99 -13.51 -11.25 15.93
C GLU A 99 -12.05 -11.37 16.40
N PHE A 100 -11.23 -12.09 15.63
CA PHE A 100 -9.79 -12.19 15.85
C PHE A 100 -9.06 -10.84 15.75
N LEU A 101 -9.47 -9.98 14.81
CA LEU A 101 -8.83 -8.67 14.60
C LEU A 101 -9.23 -7.64 15.66
N GLN A 102 -10.32 -7.86 16.42
CA GLN A 102 -10.68 -7.01 17.56
C GLN A 102 -9.75 -7.18 18.75
N CYS A 103 -9.15 -8.36 18.90
CA CYS A 103 -8.20 -8.66 19.96
C CYS A 103 -6.81 -8.07 19.69
N LEU A 104 -6.51 -7.67 18.45
CA LEU A 104 -5.23 -7.07 18.08
C LEU A 104 -5.24 -5.58 18.38
N ASN A 105 -4.10 -5.05 18.84
CA ASN A 105 -3.95 -3.61 18.96
C ASN A 105 -4.04 -2.93 17.56
N PRO A 106 -4.41 -1.64 17.49
CA PRO A 106 -4.67 -0.96 16.22
C PRO A 106 -3.49 -0.94 15.23
N PHE A 107 -2.25 -0.88 15.73
CA PHE A 107 -1.04 -0.92 14.90
C PHE A 107 -0.87 -2.30 14.26
N VAL A 108 -0.90 -3.36 15.06
CA VAL A 108 -0.73 -4.75 14.59
C VAL A 108 -1.82 -5.11 13.60
N ARG A 109 -3.06 -4.69 13.85
CA ARG A 109 -4.18 -4.87 12.93
C ARG A 109 -3.91 -4.19 11.57
N SER A 110 -3.35 -2.98 11.57
CA SER A 110 -3.04 -2.24 10.35
C SER A 110 -1.96 -2.95 9.52
N ILE A 111 -0.90 -3.46 10.18
CA ILE A 111 0.16 -4.24 9.54
C ILE A 111 -0.37 -5.58 9.01
N TYR A 112 -1.14 -6.30 9.83
CA TYR A 112 -1.70 -7.60 9.43
C TYR A 112 -2.58 -7.45 8.18
N PHE A 113 -3.39 -6.39 8.14
CA PHE A 113 -4.21 -6.08 6.98
C PHE A 113 -3.37 -5.72 5.75
N ALA A 114 -2.36 -4.87 5.90
CA ALA A 114 -1.41 -4.54 4.83
C ALA A 114 -0.78 -5.80 4.20
N ILE A 115 -0.40 -6.77 5.03
CA ILE A 115 0.14 -8.06 4.58
C ILE A 115 -0.94 -8.92 3.90
N SER A 116 -2.14 -8.99 4.47
CA SER A 116 -3.24 -9.83 3.98
C SER A 116 -3.75 -9.43 2.58
N ILE A 117 -3.50 -8.18 2.17
CA ILE A 117 -3.83 -7.69 0.82
C ILE A 117 -2.98 -8.39 -0.27
N GLY A 118 -1.80 -8.92 0.09
CA GLY A 118 -0.88 -9.56 -0.84
C GLY A 118 -0.18 -8.59 -1.80
N GLY A 119 0.59 -9.13 -2.74
CA GLY A 119 1.44 -8.34 -3.64
C GLY A 119 2.77 -7.95 -2.98
N ASP A 120 3.13 -6.67 -3.06
CA ASP A 120 4.37 -6.10 -2.49
C ASP A 120 4.17 -5.79 -0.99
N THR A 121 3.99 -6.86 -0.20
CA THR A 121 3.51 -6.78 1.17
C THR A 121 4.48 -6.06 2.10
N ASP A 122 5.79 -6.13 1.83
CA ASP A 122 6.84 -5.42 2.56
C ASP A 122 6.69 -3.90 2.41
N THR A 123 6.56 -3.38 1.19
CA THR A 123 6.39 -1.94 0.92
C THR A 123 5.08 -1.42 1.48
N ILE A 124 3.99 -2.16 1.27
CA ILE A 124 2.66 -1.78 1.76
C ILE A 124 2.66 -1.76 3.29
N ALA A 125 3.23 -2.77 3.95
CA ALA A 125 3.34 -2.84 5.40
C ALA A 125 4.30 -1.78 5.96
N ALA A 126 5.40 -1.47 5.29
CA ALA A 126 6.35 -0.43 5.73
C ALA A 126 5.72 0.96 5.72
N ILE A 127 4.97 1.30 4.66
CA ILE A 127 4.27 2.59 4.55
C ILE A 127 3.09 2.64 5.53
N THR A 128 2.29 1.57 5.59
CA THR A 128 1.19 1.46 6.57
C THR A 128 1.72 1.57 8.00
N GLY A 129 2.84 0.92 8.30
CA GLY A 129 3.51 0.92 9.60
C GLY A 129 4.06 2.28 9.98
N SER A 130 4.61 3.03 9.02
CA SER A 130 5.10 4.39 9.27
C SER A 130 3.95 5.34 9.62
N ILE A 131 2.82 5.24 8.90
CA ILE A 131 1.61 6.04 9.17
C ILE A 131 0.97 5.62 10.50
N ALA A 132 0.78 4.32 10.71
CA ALA A 132 0.16 3.78 11.92
C ALA A 132 1.03 4.04 13.17
N GLY A 133 2.35 3.91 13.06
CA GLY A 133 3.29 4.18 14.15
C GLY A 133 3.32 5.67 14.52
N ALA A 134 3.28 6.57 13.54
CA ALA A 134 3.17 8.00 13.79
C ALA A 134 1.83 8.39 14.44
N TYR A 135 0.73 7.71 14.07
CA TYR A 135 -0.60 8.01 14.56
C TYR A 135 -0.90 7.40 15.95
N TYR A 136 -0.55 6.14 16.18
CA TYR A 136 -0.83 5.42 17.43
C TYR A 136 0.31 5.52 18.46
N GLY A 137 1.49 5.96 18.05
CA GLY A 137 2.68 6.07 18.91
C GLY A 137 3.40 4.74 19.14
N ILE A 138 4.57 4.83 19.77
CA ILE A 138 5.46 3.68 20.03
C ILE A 138 4.81 2.63 20.94
N ASP A 139 3.94 3.05 21.86
CA ASP A 139 3.24 2.16 22.80
C ASP A 139 2.28 1.19 22.10
N ALA A 140 1.85 1.51 20.88
CA ALA A 140 1.02 0.61 20.08
C ALA A 140 1.85 -0.48 19.37
N ILE A 141 3.17 -0.36 19.29
CA ILE A 141 4.05 -1.30 18.59
C ILE A 141 4.55 -2.36 19.59
N PRO A 142 4.11 -3.63 19.51
CA PRO A 142 4.53 -4.66 20.46
C PRO A 142 6.05 -4.82 20.51
N THR A 143 6.61 -4.85 21.73
CA THR A 143 8.05 -4.97 21.95
C THR A 143 8.61 -6.22 21.28
N GLU A 144 7.85 -7.32 21.28
CA GLU A 144 8.23 -8.59 20.66
C GLU A 144 8.41 -8.48 19.14
N LEU A 145 7.66 -7.59 18.47
CA LEU A 145 7.83 -7.32 17.06
C LEU A 145 9.07 -6.47 16.81
N GLN A 146 9.31 -5.46 17.65
CA GLN A 146 10.49 -4.60 17.54
C GLN A 146 11.78 -5.39 17.73
N GLU A 147 11.82 -6.29 18.72
CA GLU A 147 13.00 -7.14 19.02
C GLU A 147 13.35 -8.13 17.91
N ARG A 148 12.39 -8.43 17.03
CA ARG A 148 12.60 -9.29 15.86
C ARG A 148 13.10 -8.53 14.63
N CYS A 149 13.10 -7.20 14.67
CA CYS A 149 13.62 -6.37 13.58
C CYS A 149 15.14 -6.21 13.73
N GLU A 150 15.87 -6.47 12.65
CA GLU A 150 17.28 -6.15 12.57
C GLU A 150 17.49 -4.65 12.83
N PHE A 151 18.57 -4.31 13.55
CA PHE A 151 18.98 -2.92 13.78
C PHE A 151 17.99 -2.05 14.57
N LYS A 152 17.10 -2.67 15.39
CA LYS A 152 16.15 -1.98 16.29
C LYS A 152 16.78 -0.82 17.07
N ASP A 153 17.85 -1.07 17.81
CA ASP A 153 18.49 -0.06 18.68
C ASP A 153 19.02 1.13 17.87
N GLY A 154 19.48 0.88 16.65
CA GLY A 154 19.91 1.93 15.71
C GLY A 154 18.74 2.78 15.23
N ILE A 155 17.60 2.15 14.91
CA ILE A 155 16.37 2.83 14.49
C ILE A 155 15.82 3.69 15.64
N ASP A 156 15.77 3.16 16.86
CA ASP A 156 15.26 3.85 18.04
C ASP A 156 16.11 5.10 18.38
N ASN A 157 17.43 4.95 18.37
CA ASN A 157 18.35 6.07 18.56
C ASN A 157 18.20 7.14 17.47
N LEU A 158 18.03 6.74 16.21
CA LEU A 158 17.78 7.66 15.11
C LEU A 158 16.44 8.39 15.26
N ALA A 159 15.38 7.70 15.69
CA ALA A 159 14.08 8.31 15.94
C ALA A 159 14.16 9.39 17.03
N HIS A 160 14.86 9.14 18.13
CA HIS A 160 15.11 10.14 19.17
C HIS A 160 15.89 11.35 18.66
N LYS A 161 16.96 11.13 17.88
CA LYS A 161 17.74 12.22 17.27
C LYS A 161 16.91 13.05 16.29
N LEU A 162 16.07 12.41 15.48
CA LEU A 162 15.16 13.09 14.57
C LEU A 162 14.15 13.95 15.34
N TYR A 163 13.61 13.44 16.45
CA TYR A 163 12.74 14.20 17.32
C TYR A 163 13.45 15.44 17.89
N ASP A 164 14.65 15.28 18.45
CA ASP A 164 15.43 16.40 19.00
C ASP A 164 15.72 17.50 17.97
N VAL A 165 16.04 17.11 16.73
CA VAL A 165 16.24 18.06 15.63
C VAL A 165 14.93 18.75 15.27
N SER A 166 13.82 18.02 15.20
CA SER A 166 12.51 18.60 14.88
C SER A 166 12.07 19.68 15.88
N GLN A 167 12.36 19.48 17.17
CA GLN A 167 12.03 20.46 18.21
C GLN A 167 12.86 21.75 18.08
N LYS A 168 14.11 21.66 17.63
CA LYS A 168 15.02 22.81 17.43
C LYS A 168 14.72 23.60 16.16
N VAL A 169 14.10 22.97 15.16
CA VAL A 169 13.70 23.64 13.90
C VAL A 169 12.35 24.35 14.06
N ALA A 170 11.52 23.91 15.01
CA ALA A 170 10.22 24.50 15.31
C ALA A 170 10.30 25.71 16.29
N SER A 171 11.48 25.98 16.86
CA SER A 171 11.79 27.12 17.74
C SER A 171 12.50 28.24 16.99
#